data_AF-R6IC44-F1
#
_entry.id   AF-R6IC44-F1
#
_cell.length_a   1.000
_cell.length_b   1.000
_cell.length_c   1.000
_cell.angle_alpha   90.00
_cell.angle_beta   90.00
_cell.angle_gamma   90.00
#
_symmetry.space_group_name_H-M   'P 1'
#
loop_
_entity.id
_entity.type
_entity.pdbx_description
1 polymer ?
#
loop_
_entity_poly.entity_id
_entity_poly.type
_entity_poly.pdbx_seq_one_letter_code
_entity_poly.pdbx_strand_id
1 'polypeptide(L)' 'MIGSTLYLVGRDAQTHELLTNATSCSMCRRQVINAGIERVIIRTGDDTFSIVDVDEWIKNDDSAFWIE' A
#
# COMPACT_ATOMS: atom_id res chain seq x y z
N MET A 1 10.30 1.30 -10.67
CA MET A 1 9.31 0.37 -11.25
C MET A 1 8.13 1.21 -11.72
N ILE A 2 8.37 2.05 -12.73
CA ILE A 2 7.41 3.09 -13.13
C ILE A 2 6.22 2.46 -13.88
N GLY A 3 5.00 2.86 -13.54
CA GLY A 3 3.76 2.29 -14.09
C GLY A 3 3.50 0.83 -13.69
N SER A 4 4.20 0.32 -12.67
CA SER A 4 4.07 -1.08 -12.27
C SER A 4 2.93 -1.32 -11.27
N THR A 5 2.53 -2.58 -11.12
CA THR A 5 1.61 -3.04 -10.08
C THR A 5 2.38 -3.84 -9.03
N LEU A 6 2.23 -3.47 -7.75
CA LEU A 6 2.82 -4.17 -6.62
C LEU A 6 1.80 -5.13 -6.00
N TYR A 7 2.17 -6.41 -5.85
CA TYR A 7 1.41 -7.38 -5.07
C TYR A 7 1.99 -7.48 -3.67
N LEU A 8 1.15 -7.28 -2.66
CA LEU A 8 1.53 -7.25 -1.25
C LEU A 8 0.73 -8.27 -0.44
N VAL A 9 1.41 -8.96 0.46
CA VAL A 9 0.79 -9.86 1.45
C VAL A 9 1.46 -9.66 2.80
N GLY A 10 0.65 -9.53 3.84
CA GLY A 10 1.12 -9.50 5.23
C GLY A 10 0.83 -10.83 5.92
N ARG A 11 1.80 -11.35 6.67
CA ARG A 11 1.59 -12.47 7.60
C ARG A 11 2.06 -12.07 8.98
N ASP A 12 1.36 -12.52 10.01
CA ASP A 12 1.82 -12.37 11.38
C ASP A 12 3.18 -13.07 11.55
N ALA A 13 4.12 -12.41 12.21
CA ALA A 13 5.49 -12.91 12.30
C ALA A 13 5.63 -14.12 13.25
N GLN A 14 4.69 -14.29 14.18
CA GLN A 14 4.70 -15.38 15.17
C GLN A 14 3.82 -16.54 14.72
N THR A 15 2.58 -16.25 14.28
CA THR A 15 1.60 -17.27 13.92
C THR A 15 1.62 -17.65 12.45
N HIS A 16 2.26 -16.83 11.59
CA HIS A 16 2.24 -16.94 10.13
C HIS A 16 0.84 -16.82 9.50
N GLU A 17 -0.17 -16.45 10.29
CA GLU A 17 -1.53 -16.23 9.82
C GLU A 17 -1.59 -15.04 8.87
N LEU A 18 -2.53 -15.09 7.93
CA LEU A 18 -2.71 -14.03 6.94
C LEU A 18 -3.31 -12.79 7.61
N LEU A 19 -2.69 -11.63 7.40
CA LEU A 19 -3.25 -10.35 7.85
C LEU A 19 -4.33 -9.89 6.86
N THR A 20 -5.57 -9.86 7.33
CA THR A 20 -6.74 -9.48 6.50
C THR A 20 -6.87 -7.97 6.29
N ASN A 21 -6.17 -7.17 7.08
CA ASN A 21 -6.20 -5.70 7.08
C ASN A 21 -4.81 -5.07 6.92
N ALA A 22 -3.85 -5.79 6.31
CA ALA A 22 -2.53 -5.24 6.06
C ALA A 22 -2.62 -3.96 5.23
N THR A 23 -1.95 -2.90 5.67
CA THR A 23 -1.83 -1.66 4.90
C THR A 23 -0.41 -1.11 5.03
N SER A 24 0.03 -0.37 4.02
CA SER A 24 1.33 0.31 4.07
C SER A 24 1.28 1.49 5.04
N CYS A 25 2.28 1.60 5.93
CA CYS A 25 2.48 2.80 6.73
C CYS A 25 2.94 3.98 5.87
N SER A 26 2.94 5.19 6.43
CA SER A 26 3.33 6.42 5.73
C SER A 26 4.71 6.34 5.05
N MET A 27 5.69 5.71 5.72
CA MET A 27 7.04 5.50 5.18
C MET A 27 7.03 4.59 3.95
N CYS A 28 6.34 3.45 4.02
CA CYS A 28 6.26 2.53 2.90
C CYS A 28 5.48 3.15 1.72
N ARG A 29 4.39 3.89 1.98
CA ARG A 29 3.64 4.59 0.93
C ARG A 29 4.52 5.56 0.14
N ARG A 30 5.39 6.32 0.83
CA ARG A 30 6.38 7.21 0.17
C ARG A 30 7.35 6.45 -0.72
N GLN A 31 7.85 5.29 -0.28
CA GLN A 31 8.72 4.47 -1.12
C GLN A 31 7.98 3.95 -2.36
N VAL A 32 6.72 3.55 -2.21
CA VAL A 32 5.88 3.11 -3.35
C VAL A 32 5.64 4.24 -4.34
N ILE A 33 5.30 5.44 -3.86
CA ILE A 33 5.13 6.66 -4.66
C ILE A 33 6.42 6.99 -5.43
N ASN A 34 7.56 7.07 -4.72
CA ASN A 34 8.85 7.42 -5.32
C ASN A 34 9.33 6.39 -6.35
N ALA A 35 8.93 5.11 -6.21
CA ALA A 35 9.25 4.07 -7.16
C ALA A 35 8.43 4.16 -8.47
N GLY A 36 7.42 5.03 -8.51
CA GLY A 36 6.50 5.22 -9.63
C GLY A 36 5.49 4.08 -9.78
N ILE A 37 5.16 3.36 -8.71
CA ILE A 37 4.16 2.29 -8.73
C ILE A 37 2.78 2.91 -8.88
N GLU A 38 1.96 2.34 -9.77
CA GLU A 38 0.62 2.86 -10.09
C GLU A 38 -0.46 2.26 -9.18
N ARG A 39 -0.32 0.97 -8.85
CA ARG A 39 -1.32 0.21 -8.10
C ARG A 39 -0.69 -0.74 -7.10
N VAL A 40 -1.32 -0.87 -5.93
CA VAL A 40 -0.98 -1.90 -4.94
C VAL A 40 -2.17 -2.83 -4.72
N ILE A 41 -1.93 -4.13 -4.92
CA ILE A 41 -2.91 -5.20 -4.73
C ILE A 41 -2.52 -5.95 -3.46
N ILE A 42 -3.35 -5.85 -2.43
CA ILE A 42 -3.11 -6.40 -1.10
C ILE A 42 -4.00 -7.63 -0.91
N ARG A 43 -3.42 -8.80 -0.65
CA ARG A 43 -4.17 -10.00 -0.32
C ARG A 43 -4.75 -9.89 1.10
N THR A 44 -6.07 -10.04 1.23
CA THR A 44 -6.81 -9.95 2.50
C THR A 44 -7.48 -11.26 2.93
N GLY A 45 -7.42 -12.29 2.09
CA GLY A 45 -7.98 -13.62 2.34
C GLY A 45 -7.44 -14.62 1.32
N ASP A 46 -8.03 -15.81 1.24
CA ASP A 46 -7.51 -16.84 0.35
C ASP A 46 -7.57 -16.42 -1.11
N ASP A 47 -8.73 -15.92 -1.55
CA ASP A 47 -8.98 -15.39 -2.90
C ASP A 47 -9.54 -13.96 -2.88
N THR A 48 -9.36 -13.22 -1.78
CA THR A 48 -9.83 -11.84 -1.65
C THR A 48 -8.69 -10.84 -1.61
N PHE A 49 -8.89 -9.71 -2.28
CA PHE A 49 -7.89 -8.67 -2.45
C PHE A 49 -8.50 -7.29 -2.25
N SER A 50 -7.72 -6.39 -1.66
CA SER A 50 -7.95 -4.96 -1.68
C SER A 50 -7.03 -4.34 -2.72
N ILE A 51 -7.55 -3.41 -3.52
CA ILE A 51 -6.81 -2.73 -4.56
C ILE A 51 -6.78 -1.25 -4.21
N VAL A 52 -5.59 -0.67 -4.26
CA VAL A 52 -5.37 0.75 -3.99
C VAL A 52 -4.63 1.37 -5.15
N ASP A 53 -5.19 2.42 -5.73
CA ASP A 53 -4.49 3.24 -6.71
C ASP A 53 -3.60 4.23 -5.95
N VAL A 54 -2.30 4.26 -6.28
CA VAL A 54 -1.29 5.01 -5.50
C VAL A 54 -1.53 6.52 -5.53
N ASP A 55 -2.18 7.00 -6.58
CA ASP A 55 -2.60 8.40 -6.72
C ASP A 55 -3.54 8.86 -5.59
N GLU A 56 -4.34 7.96 -5.01
CA GLU A 56 -5.18 8.27 -3.85
C GLU A 56 -4.36 8.61 -2.60
N TRP A 57 -3.17 8.02 -2.45
CA TRP A 57 -2.28 8.35 -1.34
C TRP A 57 -1.66 9.72 -1.49
N ILE A 58 -1.41 10.17 -2.72
CA ILE A 58 -0.84 11.50 -2.99
C ILE A 58 -1.91 12.56 -2.72
N LYS A 59 -3.13 12.35 -3.21
CA LYS A 59 -4.26 13.28 -3.04
C LYS A 59 -4.70 13.44 -1.60
N ASN A 60 -4.60 12.38 -0.80
CA ASN A 60 -5.01 12.35 0.60
C ASN A 60 -3.81 12.28 1.57
N ASP A 61 -2.61 12.70 1.15
CA ASP A 61 -1.47 12.73 2.07
C ASP A 61 -1.63 13.89 3.07
N ASP A 62 -2.10 13.58 4.27
CA ASP A 62 -2.25 14.54 5.38
C ASP A 62 -0.93 15.23 5.78
N SER A 63 0.21 14.69 5.36
CA SER A 63 1.52 15.31 5.60
C SER A 63 1.98 16.25 4.48
N ALA A 64 1.23 16.32 3.38
CA ALA A 64 1.46 17.24 2.27
C ALA A 64 0.69 18.57 2.41
N PHE A 65 0.04 18.83 3.56
CA PHE A 65 -0.43 20.16 3.91
C PHE A 65 0.78 21.09 4.11
N TRP A 66 1.20 21.70 3.00
CA TRP A 66 1.95 22.94 3.01
C TRP A 66 1.06 23.99 3.70
N ILE A 67 1.52 24.40 4.86
CA ILE A 67 0.99 25.47 5.69
C ILE A 67 1.01 26.76 4.84
N GLU A 68 -0.15 27.40 4.68
CA GLU A 68 -0.23 28.86 4.63
C GLU A 68 -0.28 29.40 6.06
#